data_AF-A0A9D7CSD1-F1
#
_entry.id   AF-A0A9D7CSD1-F1
#
_cell.length_a   1.000
_cell.length_b   1.000
_cell.length_c   1.000
_cell.angle_alpha   90.00
_cell.angle_beta   90.00
_cell.angle_gamma   90.00
#
_symmetry.space_group_name_H-M   'P 1'
#
loop_
_entity.id
_entity.type
_entity.pdbx_description
1 polymer ?
#
loop_
_entity_poly.entity_id
_entity_poly.type
_entity_poly.pdbx_seq_one_letter_code
_entity_poly.pdbx_strand_id
1 'polypeptide(L)'
;MRVAFSVVSACAFAVGLSVVACGSSNADNGDAGPPAEFVEGGSVVPVDGQAIIEKDPFPQWCGAENRSAPPLPGGTVDCPDDKNIQGCPCTTVGATAPCWPGKRANRNLGTCKDGVAKCNSQGEIGKVWGACEGAVLPKAGSVQEACSCFSGGEWKIQNLVPCFVQSGANYYATSAACPPNPSDPAPPPSVPAGAWSPNTLKVDCEGRFKLCYTIKAGDAKNPQPSDCSLSTVCTEGDYLEKNKVQAFPDLPGWYSNNSDCVKKILVDKSPIYGEMTVIGQSVFCDKIEKNGASFVFHRLPYCALDDKTCQNSGAGQF
;
A
#
# COMPACT_ATOMS: atom_id res chain seq x y z
N MET A 1 1.38 39.41 -28.03
CA MET A 1 -0.09 39.41 -28.16
C MET A 1 -0.64 38.39 -27.18
N ARG A 2 -1.24 38.84 -26.07
CA ARG A 2 -1.85 37.98 -25.04
C ARG A 2 -3.34 37.88 -25.35
N VAL A 3 -3.87 36.66 -25.45
CA VAL A 3 -5.32 36.42 -25.51
C VAL A 3 -5.66 35.55 -24.31
N ALA A 4 -6.37 36.15 -23.35
CA ALA A 4 -6.94 35.48 -22.20
C ALA A 4 -8.41 35.15 -22.53
N PHE A 5 -8.82 33.90 -22.30
CA PHE A 5 -10.24 33.52 -22.27
C PHE A 5 -10.57 33.01 -20.87
N SER A 6 -11.37 33.80 -20.15
CA SER A 6 -12.03 33.39 -18.92
C SER A 6 -13.36 32.72 -19.27
N VAL A 7 -13.59 31.51 -18.77
CA VAL A 7 -14.91 30.85 -18.79
C VAL A 7 -15.42 30.79 -17.35
N VAL A 8 -16.48 31.55 -17.09
CA VAL A 8 -17.25 31.50 -15.84
C VAL A 8 -18.40 30.53 -16.07
N SER A 9 -18.45 29.43 -15.31
CA SER A 9 -19.59 28.51 -15.30
C SER A 9 -20.22 28.52 -13.91
N ALA A 10 -21.46 29.01 -13.84
CA ALA A 10 -22.27 29.05 -12.63
C ALA A 10 -23.11 27.76 -12.54
N CYS A 11 -22.93 26.98 -11.48
CA CYS A 11 -23.84 25.90 -11.11
C CYS A 11 -24.68 26.33 -9.90
N ALA A 12 -25.98 26.46 -10.12
CA ALA A 12 -26.98 26.57 -9.07
C ALA A 12 -27.37 25.17 -8.57
N PHE A 13 -27.26 24.92 -7.27
CA PHE A 13 -27.83 23.73 -6.63
C PHE A 13 -28.96 24.15 -5.69
N ALA A 14 -30.15 23.63 -5.97
CA ALA A 14 -31.33 23.78 -5.15
C ALA A 14 -31.26 22.89 -3.91
N VAL A 15 -31.59 23.46 -2.75
CA VAL A 15 -31.69 22.78 -1.46
C VAL A 15 -33.12 22.24 -1.31
N GLY A 16 -33.26 20.93 -1.27
CA GLY A 16 -34.51 20.25 -0.92
C GLY A 16 -34.43 19.70 0.51
N LEU A 17 -35.13 20.34 1.44
CA LEU A 17 -35.42 19.83 2.79
C LEU A 17 -36.50 18.76 2.73
N SER A 18 -36.33 17.68 3.49
CA SER A 18 -37.45 16.80 3.87
C SER A 18 -37.28 16.36 5.32
N VAL A 19 -38.20 16.86 6.14
CA VAL A 19 -38.41 16.50 7.54
C VAL A 19 -39.36 15.30 7.56
N VAL A 20 -39.00 14.24 8.26
CA VAL A 20 -39.95 13.21 8.69
C VAL A 20 -39.74 12.98 10.18
N ALA A 21 -40.73 13.38 10.96
CA ALA A 21 -40.93 13.00 12.34
C ALA A 21 -42.24 12.22 12.43
N CYS A 22 -42.27 11.16 13.25
CA CYS A 22 -43.35 10.75 14.15
C CYS A 22 -43.21 9.27 14.53
N GLY A 23 -43.46 8.95 15.79
CA GLY A 23 -43.83 7.59 16.21
C GLY A 23 -43.33 7.15 17.59
N SER A 24 -43.97 7.66 18.65
CA SER A 24 -43.88 7.16 20.02
C SER A 24 -45.11 6.29 20.31
N SER A 25 -44.97 5.16 21.00
CA SER A 25 -45.96 4.66 21.99
C SER A 25 -45.45 3.43 22.77
N ASN A 26 -45.65 3.52 24.09
CA ASN A 26 -45.52 2.50 25.12
C ASN A 26 -46.51 1.33 24.94
N ALA A 27 -46.19 0.15 25.49
CA ALA A 27 -47.13 -0.69 26.24
C ALA A 27 -46.41 -1.77 27.07
N ASP A 28 -46.86 -1.87 28.32
CA ASP A 28 -46.55 -2.87 29.35
C ASP A 28 -46.94 -4.31 28.96
N ASN A 29 -46.26 -5.32 29.52
CA ASN A 29 -46.77 -6.16 30.63
C ASN A 29 -45.91 -7.41 30.80
N GLY A 30 -45.67 -7.75 32.07
CA GLY A 30 -44.90 -8.92 32.47
C GLY A 30 -45.62 -10.23 32.18
N ASP A 31 -44.80 -11.28 32.03
CA ASP A 31 -45.26 -12.64 32.20
C ASP A 31 -44.19 -13.45 32.94
N ALA A 32 -44.66 -14.30 33.84
CA ALA A 32 -43.90 -14.99 34.85
C ALA A 32 -43.71 -16.46 34.48
N GLY A 33 -42.45 -16.92 34.44
CA GLY A 33 -42.03 -18.32 34.62
C GLY A 33 -42.24 -19.26 33.42
N PRO A 34 -41.28 -20.15 33.15
CA PRO A 34 -41.20 -21.41 33.90
C PRO A 34 -39.79 -21.70 34.48
N PRO A 35 -39.66 -22.72 35.35
CA PRO A 35 -38.39 -23.05 36.00
C PRO A 35 -37.31 -23.50 35.00
N ALA A 36 -36.07 -23.17 35.32
CA ALA A 36 -34.89 -23.52 34.56
C ALA A 36 -34.69 -25.05 34.52
N GLU A 37 -34.96 -25.66 33.37
CA GLU A 37 -34.36 -26.94 33.01
C GLU A 37 -32.86 -26.72 32.74
N PHE A 38 -32.04 -27.37 33.55
CA PHE A 38 -30.61 -27.51 33.31
C PHE A 38 -30.42 -28.41 32.08
N VAL A 39 -30.25 -27.81 30.90
CA VAL A 39 -29.79 -28.51 29.70
C VAL A 39 -28.28 -28.73 29.83
N GLU A 40 -27.91 -29.81 30.52
CA GLU A 40 -26.57 -30.40 30.43
C GLU A 40 -26.40 -30.98 29.02
N GLY A 41 -25.42 -30.46 28.27
CA GLY A 41 -25.08 -30.98 26.94
C GLY A 41 -25.64 -30.16 25.79
N GLY A 42 -25.41 -28.84 25.81
CA GLY A 42 -25.53 -28.02 24.60
C GLY A 42 -24.55 -28.54 23.54
N SER A 43 -25.05 -29.42 22.68
CA SER A 43 -24.41 -29.77 21.42
C SER A 43 -24.13 -28.46 20.71
N VAL A 44 -22.85 -28.11 20.58
CA VAL A 44 -22.40 -26.97 19.78
C VAL A 44 -22.80 -27.33 18.36
N VAL A 45 -24.03 -26.96 17.96
CA VAL A 45 -24.42 -27.04 16.55
C VAL A 45 -23.34 -26.24 15.84
N PRO A 46 -22.55 -26.85 14.94
CA PRO A 46 -21.58 -26.11 14.17
C PRO A 46 -22.37 -25.01 13.48
N VAL A 47 -22.19 -23.77 13.95
CA VAL A 47 -22.83 -22.64 13.30
C VAL A 47 -22.24 -22.64 11.90
N ASP A 48 -23.13 -22.78 10.92
CA ASP A 48 -22.78 -22.84 9.52
C ASP A 48 -21.84 -21.67 9.22
N GLY A 49 -20.57 -21.97 8.91
CA GLY A 49 -19.52 -20.97 8.71
C GLY A 49 -19.91 -19.91 7.67
N GLN A 50 -20.92 -20.20 6.84
CA GLN A 50 -21.54 -19.26 5.91
C GLN A 50 -22.00 -17.95 6.56
N ALA A 51 -22.53 -17.95 7.78
CA ALA A 51 -23.03 -16.72 8.40
C ALA A 51 -21.90 -15.76 8.87
N ILE A 52 -20.70 -16.29 9.18
CA ILE A 52 -19.51 -15.46 9.45
C ILE A 52 -19.10 -14.74 8.16
N ILE A 53 -19.17 -15.47 7.05
CA ILE A 53 -18.74 -15.02 5.72
C ILE A 53 -19.67 -13.91 5.18
N GLU A 54 -20.97 -13.96 5.48
CA GLU A 54 -21.91 -12.95 4.98
C GLU A 54 -21.67 -11.55 5.60
N LYS A 55 -21.42 -11.47 6.91
CA LYS A 55 -21.21 -10.19 7.61
C LYS A 55 -19.79 -9.65 7.46
N ASP A 56 -18.81 -10.54 7.40
CA ASP A 56 -17.39 -10.19 7.27
C ASP A 56 -16.64 -11.24 6.45
N PRO A 57 -16.79 -11.20 5.11
CA PRO A 57 -16.25 -12.21 4.22
C PRO A 57 -14.75 -12.30 4.36
N PHE A 58 -14.23 -13.52 4.22
CA PHE A 58 -12.80 -13.73 4.13
C PHE A 58 -12.27 -13.03 2.88
N PRO A 59 -11.12 -12.35 2.99
CA PRO A 59 -10.45 -11.85 1.80
C PRO A 59 -10.13 -13.04 0.89
N GLN A 60 -10.38 -12.87 -0.40
CA GLN A 60 -10.04 -13.88 -1.39
C GLN A 60 -8.51 -14.07 -1.38
N TRP A 61 -8.04 -15.31 -1.42
CA TRP A 61 -6.62 -15.59 -1.52
C TRP A 61 -6.15 -15.48 -2.97
N CYS A 62 -5.17 -14.61 -3.22
CA CYS A 62 -4.44 -14.43 -4.48
C CYS A 62 -2.92 -14.62 -4.28
N GLY A 63 -2.51 -15.35 -3.23
CA GLY A 63 -1.09 -15.67 -3.04
C GLY A 63 -0.53 -16.57 -4.15
N ALA A 64 0.80 -16.63 -4.24
CA ALA A 64 1.50 -17.46 -5.21
C ALA A 64 1.05 -18.94 -5.14
N GLU A 65 1.05 -19.64 -6.27
CA GLU A 65 0.55 -21.03 -6.39
C GLU A 65 1.25 -22.03 -5.47
N ASN A 66 2.49 -21.73 -5.07
CA ASN A 66 3.27 -22.53 -4.14
C ASN A 66 3.00 -22.22 -2.66
N ARG A 67 2.05 -21.33 -2.34
CA ARG A 67 1.64 -20.99 -0.98
C ARG A 67 0.20 -21.40 -0.72
N SER A 68 0.00 -22.19 0.33
CA SER A 68 -1.33 -22.53 0.82
C SER A 68 -2.03 -21.30 1.40
N ALA A 69 -3.32 -21.16 1.12
CA ALA A 69 -4.16 -20.15 1.76
C ALA A 69 -4.13 -20.33 3.30
N PRO A 70 -4.22 -19.23 4.07
CA PRO A 70 -4.36 -19.32 5.51
C PRO A 70 -5.58 -20.19 5.88
N PRO A 71 -5.49 -21.01 6.95
CA PRO A 71 -6.64 -21.77 7.41
C PRO A 71 -7.78 -20.83 7.77
N LEU A 72 -9.01 -21.24 7.46
CA LEU A 72 -10.19 -20.49 7.86
C LEU A 72 -10.26 -20.46 9.40
N PRO A 73 -10.43 -19.28 10.01
CA PRO A 73 -10.58 -19.19 11.46
C PRO A 73 -11.92 -19.80 11.89
N GLY A 74 -11.90 -20.41 13.08
CA GLY A 74 -13.07 -20.99 13.73
C GLY A 74 -13.95 -19.96 14.44
N GLY A 75 -14.77 -20.45 15.37
CA GLY A 75 -15.65 -19.64 16.22
C GLY A 75 -17.07 -19.50 15.68
N THR A 76 -17.82 -18.54 16.25
CA THR A 76 -19.19 -18.21 15.82
C THR A 76 -19.24 -16.89 15.05
N VAL A 77 -20.39 -16.57 14.45
CA VAL A 77 -20.64 -15.29 13.76
C VAL A 77 -20.34 -14.09 14.66
N ASP A 78 -20.77 -14.17 15.92
CA ASP A 78 -20.63 -13.09 16.89
C ASP A 78 -19.28 -13.15 17.62
N CYS A 79 -18.67 -14.34 17.72
CA CYS A 79 -17.38 -14.57 18.36
C CYS A 79 -16.44 -15.39 17.47
N PRO A 80 -15.91 -14.78 16.40
CA PRO A 80 -14.91 -15.42 15.56
C PRO A 80 -13.56 -15.50 16.29
N ASP A 81 -12.93 -16.67 16.24
CA ASP A 81 -11.73 -16.99 17.03
C ASP A 81 -10.53 -16.09 16.67
N ASP A 82 -10.47 -15.57 15.45
CA ASP A 82 -9.36 -14.73 14.99
C ASP A 82 -9.43 -13.27 15.44
N LYS A 83 -10.57 -12.81 15.96
CA LYS A 83 -10.79 -11.38 16.28
C LYS A 83 -10.77 -11.07 17.77
N ASN A 84 -10.96 -12.06 18.65
CA ASN A 84 -10.97 -11.89 20.10
C ASN A 84 -11.80 -10.67 20.55
N ILE A 85 -13.04 -10.60 20.08
CA ILE A 85 -13.95 -9.45 20.29
C ILE A 85 -14.35 -9.37 21.77
N GLN A 86 -14.53 -8.16 22.28
CA GLN A 86 -15.01 -7.92 23.64
C GLN A 86 -16.31 -8.70 23.93
N GLY A 87 -16.33 -9.41 25.06
CA GLY A 87 -17.47 -10.23 25.49
C GLY A 87 -17.44 -11.68 25.00
N CYS A 88 -16.54 -12.03 24.07
CA CYS A 88 -16.41 -13.41 23.59
C CYS A 88 -15.64 -14.28 24.58
N PRO A 89 -15.95 -15.59 24.66
CA PRO A 89 -15.33 -16.48 25.63
C PRO A 89 -13.83 -16.61 25.40
N CYS A 90 -13.07 -16.75 26.49
CA CYS A 90 -11.63 -16.96 26.47
C CYS A 90 -11.21 -18.06 27.45
N THR A 91 -10.08 -18.72 27.19
CA THR A 91 -9.70 -19.95 27.93
C THR A 91 -9.12 -19.66 29.31
N THR A 92 -8.28 -18.63 29.42
CA THR A 92 -7.44 -18.38 30.61
C THR A 92 -7.50 -16.91 31.02
N VAL A 93 -8.01 -16.65 32.24
CA VAL A 93 -8.05 -15.28 32.81
C VAL A 93 -6.63 -14.71 32.87
N GLY A 94 -6.47 -13.48 32.42
CA GLY A 94 -5.19 -12.79 32.33
C GLY A 94 -4.44 -13.04 31.02
N ALA A 95 -4.84 -14.00 30.19
CA ALA A 95 -4.25 -14.18 28.86
C ALA A 95 -4.49 -12.93 27.99
N THR A 96 -3.53 -12.65 27.12
CA THR A 96 -3.63 -11.57 26.13
C THR A 96 -3.58 -12.16 24.72
N ALA A 97 -4.33 -11.56 23.80
CA ALA A 97 -4.32 -11.95 22.40
C ALA A 97 -4.51 -10.74 21.48
N PRO A 98 -4.01 -10.79 20.23
CA PRO A 98 -4.34 -9.79 19.23
C PRO A 98 -5.85 -9.75 18.98
N CYS A 99 -6.43 -8.57 18.93
CA CYS A 99 -7.85 -8.37 18.68
C CYS A 99 -8.10 -7.39 17.55
N TRP A 100 -9.22 -7.56 16.84
CA TRP A 100 -9.58 -6.73 15.71
C TRP A 100 -11.09 -6.48 15.65
N PRO A 101 -11.57 -5.28 16.03
CA PRO A 101 -13.00 -4.96 16.00
C PRO A 101 -13.51 -4.56 14.61
N GLY A 102 -12.61 -4.39 13.62
CA GLY A 102 -12.96 -4.00 12.26
C GLY A 102 -13.31 -5.17 11.33
N LYS A 103 -13.51 -4.87 10.04
CA LYS A 103 -13.65 -5.88 8.96
C LYS A 103 -12.32 -6.55 8.67
N ARG A 104 -12.30 -7.85 8.36
CA ARG A 104 -11.06 -8.60 8.03
C ARG A 104 -10.33 -8.00 6.84
N ALA A 105 -11.07 -7.49 5.86
CA ALA A 105 -10.52 -6.81 4.68
C ALA A 105 -9.62 -5.60 5.01
N ASN A 106 -9.73 -5.01 6.21
CA ASN A 106 -8.94 -3.84 6.60
C ASN A 106 -7.87 -4.18 7.67
N ARG A 107 -7.74 -5.46 8.05
CA ARG A 107 -6.92 -5.89 9.17
C ARG A 107 -5.45 -5.93 8.79
N ASN A 108 -4.60 -5.27 9.59
CA ASN A 108 -3.14 -5.26 9.40
C ASN A 108 -2.69 -4.81 7.98
N LEU A 109 -3.52 -4.03 7.30
CA LEU A 109 -3.16 -3.24 6.14
C LEU A 109 -2.92 -1.84 6.65
N GLY A 110 -2.00 -1.07 6.08
CA GLY A 110 -2.07 0.34 6.43
C GLY A 110 -1.32 0.79 7.68
N THR A 111 -1.83 1.92 8.15
CA THR A 111 -1.87 2.33 9.54
C THR A 111 -2.82 1.49 10.41
N CYS A 112 -3.72 0.68 9.82
CA CYS A 112 -4.60 -0.21 10.58
C CYS A 112 -3.78 -1.35 11.20
N LYS A 113 -3.94 -1.55 12.51
CA LYS A 113 -3.25 -2.59 13.27
C LYS A 113 -4.13 -3.18 14.34
N ASP A 114 -3.89 -4.45 14.61
CA ASP A 114 -4.53 -5.16 15.72
C ASP A 114 -4.24 -4.46 17.07
N GLY A 115 -5.24 -4.50 17.94
CA GLY A 115 -5.06 -4.16 19.35
C GLY A 115 -4.69 -5.38 20.16
N VAL A 116 -4.72 -5.25 21.48
CA VAL A 116 -4.58 -6.35 22.42
C VAL A 116 -5.81 -6.42 23.31
N ALA A 117 -6.45 -7.59 23.35
CA ALA A 117 -7.52 -7.88 24.30
C ALA A 117 -6.95 -8.71 25.44
N LYS A 118 -7.42 -8.44 26.66
CA LYS A 118 -7.10 -9.23 27.86
C LYS A 118 -8.31 -10.04 28.30
N CYS A 119 -8.12 -11.32 28.56
CA CYS A 119 -9.17 -12.20 29.07
C CYS A 119 -9.46 -11.86 30.54
N ASN A 120 -10.68 -11.44 30.83
CA ASN A 120 -11.13 -11.05 32.16
C ASN A 120 -12.12 -12.06 32.72
N SER A 121 -12.18 -12.15 34.06
CA SER A 121 -13.25 -12.86 34.76
C SER A 121 -14.55 -12.07 34.61
N GLN A 122 -15.63 -12.72 34.22
CA GLN A 122 -16.98 -12.16 34.21
C GLN A 122 -17.91 -13.07 35.03
N GLY A 123 -18.25 -12.63 36.25
CA GLY A 123 -18.95 -13.47 37.22
C GLY A 123 -18.06 -14.57 37.82
N GLU A 124 -18.69 -15.61 38.38
CA GLU A 124 -18.01 -16.69 39.11
C GLU A 124 -17.36 -17.74 38.20
N ILE A 125 -17.89 -17.93 36.98
CA ILE A 125 -17.44 -18.97 36.04
C ILE A 125 -17.16 -18.46 34.63
N GLY A 126 -17.63 -17.25 34.30
CA GLY A 126 -17.46 -16.68 32.96
C GLY A 126 -16.06 -16.11 32.76
N LYS A 127 -15.52 -16.33 31.56
CA LYS A 127 -14.25 -15.76 31.10
C LYS A 127 -14.50 -15.13 29.75
N VAL A 128 -14.26 -13.83 29.63
CA VAL A 128 -14.48 -13.13 28.36
C VAL A 128 -13.34 -12.19 28.01
N TRP A 129 -13.13 -11.98 26.72
CA TRP A 129 -12.22 -10.95 26.23
C TRP A 129 -12.71 -9.56 26.64
N GLY A 130 -11.79 -8.75 27.16
CA GLY A 130 -12.01 -7.33 27.45
C GLY A 130 -12.04 -6.46 26.19
N ALA A 131 -12.02 -5.13 26.40
CA ALA A 131 -11.93 -4.17 25.30
C ALA A 131 -10.65 -4.39 24.47
N CYS A 132 -10.75 -4.13 23.17
CA CYS A 132 -9.61 -4.26 22.26
C CYS A 132 -8.76 -2.98 22.30
N GLU A 133 -7.75 -2.95 23.15
CA GLU A 133 -6.95 -1.75 23.40
C GLU A 133 -5.87 -1.56 22.32
N GLY A 134 -5.73 -0.33 21.82
CA GLY A 134 -4.67 0.03 20.86
C GLY A 134 -4.93 -0.34 19.39
N ALA A 135 -6.08 -0.94 19.08
CA ALA A 135 -6.49 -1.19 17.70
C ALA A 135 -6.68 0.13 16.94
N VAL A 136 -6.15 0.20 15.72
CA VAL A 136 -6.33 1.36 14.83
C VAL A 136 -7.30 0.96 13.72
N LEU A 137 -8.48 1.56 13.76
CA LEU A 137 -9.53 1.34 12.76
C LEU A 137 -9.41 2.37 11.62
N PRO A 138 -9.91 2.02 10.41
CA PRO A 138 -9.97 2.99 9.32
C PRO A 138 -10.89 4.14 9.72
N LYS A 139 -10.43 5.39 9.52
CA LYS A 139 -11.24 6.57 9.81
C LYS A 139 -12.48 6.58 8.91
N ALA A 140 -13.66 6.69 9.52
CA ALA A 140 -14.92 6.75 8.78
C ALA A 140 -14.89 7.94 7.80
N GLY A 141 -15.11 7.66 6.51
CA GLY A 141 -15.09 8.67 5.43
C GLY A 141 -13.78 8.79 4.64
N SER A 142 -12.68 8.14 5.07
CA SER A 142 -11.44 8.02 4.28
C SER A 142 -11.17 6.56 3.94
N VAL A 143 -12.02 5.97 3.11
CA VAL A 143 -12.08 4.52 2.89
C VAL A 143 -10.91 3.91 2.09
N GLN A 144 -9.85 4.65 1.76
CA GLN A 144 -8.78 4.11 0.88
C GLN A 144 -7.35 4.43 1.28
N GLU A 145 -7.06 5.50 2.01
CA GLU A 145 -5.66 5.94 2.16
C GLU A 145 -4.97 5.41 3.42
N ALA A 146 -5.71 5.12 4.49
CA ALA A 146 -5.09 4.72 5.75
C ALA A 146 -4.86 3.21 5.89
N CYS A 147 -5.68 2.36 5.25
CA CYS A 147 -5.71 0.91 5.46
C CYS A 147 -5.65 0.10 4.17
N SER A 148 -4.88 0.60 3.20
CA SER A 148 -4.53 -0.11 1.98
C SER A 148 -3.10 -0.65 2.06
N CYS A 149 -2.83 -1.70 1.30
CA CYS A 149 -1.47 -2.17 1.00
C CYS A 149 -0.68 -1.01 0.36
N PHE A 150 0.60 -0.85 0.71
CA PHE A 150 1.45 0.30 0.34
C PHE A 150 1.08 1.62 1.04
N SER A 151 0.42 1.60 2.19
CA SER A 151 0.26 2.81 3.01
C SER A 151 1.53 3.25 3.74
N GLY A 152 2.49 2.32 3.83
CA GLY A 152 3.66 2.46 4.66
C GLY A 152 4.73 1.44 4.28
N GLY A 153 5.97 1.89 4.29
CA GLY A 153 7.12 1.08 3.99
C GLY A 153 8.26 1.88 3.36
N GLU A 154 9.18 1.17 2.71
CA GLU A 154 10.37 1.74 2.10
C GLU A 154 10.84 0.88 0.91
N TRP A 155 11.08 1.51 -0.23
CA TRP A 155 11.83 0.93 -1.35
C TRP A 155 13.20 1.61 -1.43
N LYS A 156 14.27 0.86 -1.11
CA LYS A 156 15.65 1.34 -1.19
C LYS A 156 16.32 0.83 -2.44
N ILE A 157 16.88 1.74 -3.23
CA ILE A 157 17.64 1.43 -4.43
C ILE A 157 19.06 1.96 -4.24
N GLN A 158 20.06 1.10 -4.41
CA GLN A 158 21.46 1.50 -4.24
C GLN A 158 22.02 2.11 -5.54
N ASN A 159 23.03 2.96 -5.49
CA ASN A 159 23.79 3.38 -6.69
C ASN A 159 22.93 3.89 -7.88
N LEU A 160 21.97 4.77 -7.62
CA LEU A 160 21.16 5.42 -8.66
C LEU A 160 21.96 6.52 -9.36
N VAL A 161 23.07 6.19 -10.01
CA VAL A 161 23.88 7.19 -10.74
C VAL A 161 23.70 6.98 -12.25
N PRO A 162 22.85 7.76 -12.92
CA PRO A 162 22.79 7.78 -14.38
C PRO A 162 24.05 8.44 -14.94
N CYS A 163 24.53 7.91 -16.06
CA CYS A 163 25.52 8.60 -16.88
C CYS A 163 24.82 9.40 -17.99
N PHE A 164 25.19 10.66 -18.16
CA PHE A 164 24.77 11.51 -19.26
C PHE A 164 25.97 11.83 -20.14
N VAL A 165 25.86 11.60 -21.44
CA VAL A 165 26.97 11.78 -22.37
C VAL A 165 26.57 12.71 -23.51
N GLN A 166 27.47 13.65 -23.82
CA GLN A 166 27.47 14.42 -25.05
C GLN A 166 28.71 14.02 -25.87
N SER A 167 28.50 13.47 -27.06
CA SER A 167 29.57 13.13 -28.01
C SER A 167 29.28 13.79 -29.35
N GLY A 168 29.96 14.91 -29.61
CA GLY A 168 29.66 15.79 -30.74
C GLY A 168 28.23 16.34 -30.68
N ALA A 169 27.42 15.99 -31.67
CA ALA A 169 25.99 16.35 -31.75
C ALA A 169 25.06 15.34 -31.06
N ASN A 170 25.59 14.20 -30.60
CA ASN A 170 24.80 13.13 -30.00
C ASN A 170 24.68 13.32 -28.49
N TYR A 171 23.48 13.07 -27.97
CA TYR A 171 23.16 13.15 -26.55
C TYR A 171 22.43 11.87 -26.13
N TYR A 172 22.95 11.18 -25.11
CA TYR A 172 22.36 9.95 -24.61
C TYR A 172 22.59 9.78 -23.11
N ALA A 173 21.87 8.85 -22.50
CA ALA A 173 22.04 8.49 -21.11
C ALA A 173 22.00 6.97 -20.90
N THR A 174 22.65 6.48 -19.86
CA THR A 174 22.70 5.04 -19.54
C THR A 174 22.90 4.79 -18.04
N SER A 175 22.54 3.58 -17.60
CA SER A 175 22.82 3.05 -16.26
C SER A 175 24.27 2.64 -15.99
N ALA A 176 25.11 2.54 -17.04
CA ALA A 176 26.49 2.12 -16.89
C ALA A 176 27.40 3.28 -16.46
N ALA A 177 28.61 2.94 -16.00
CA ALA A 177 29.67 3.91 -15.79
C ALA A 177 29.90 4.73 -17.07
N CYS A 178 30.10 6.04 -16.92
CA CYS A 178 30.41 6.88 -18.06
C CYS A 178 31.70 6.41 -18.74
N PRO A 179 31.76 6.45 -20.08
CA PRO A 179 33.00 6.19 -20.79
C PRO A 179 34.08 7.15 -20.27
N PRO A 180 35.31 6.67 -20.01
CA PRO A 180 36.38 7.49 -19.45
C PRO A 180 36.82 8.60 -20.42
N ASN A 181 36.48 8.49 -21.70
CA ASN A 181 36.82 9.45 -22.72
C ASN A 181 35.57 9.92 -23.49
N PRO A 182 35.09 11.15 -23.29
CA PRO A 182 33.89 11.68 -23.96
C PRO A 182 34.07 11.89 -25.47
N SER A 183 35.30 11.72 -25.97
CA SER A 183 35.63 11.77 -27.40
C SER A 183 35.35 10.46 -28.15
N ASP A 184 34.94 9.38 -27.46
CA ASP A 184 34.51 8.16 -28.14
C ASP A 184 33.15 8.42 -28.85
N PRO A 185 33.09 8.26 -30.19
CA PRO A 185 32.02 8.81 -31.01
C PRO A 185 30.75 7.95 -31.06
N ALA A 186 30.75 6.74 -30.48
CA ALA A 186 29.62 5.84 -30.59
C ALA A 186 28.83 5.76 -29.26
N PRO A 187 27.52 6.06 -29.25
CA PRO A 187 26.69 5.61 -28.14
C PRO A 187 26.86 4.10 -27.95
N PRO A 188 26.85 3.58 -26.71
CA PRO A 188 26.91 2.14 -26.50
C PRO A 188 25.78 1.49 -27.33
N PRO A 189 26.09 0.50 -28.19
CA PRO A 189 25.14 -0.02 -29.18
C PRO A 189 23.99 -0.80 -28.54
N SER A 190 24.09 -1.10 -27.23
CA SER A 190 23.14 -1.93 -26.51
C SER A 190 23.00 -1.48 -25.06
N VAL A 191 21.84 -1.77 -24.48
CA VAL A 191 21.58 -1.69 -23.04
C VAL A 191 22.65 -2.48 -22.26
N PRO A 192 23.19 -1.94 -21.16
CA PRO A 192 24.15 -2.68 -20.32
C PRO A 192 23.56 -4.02 -19.86
N ALA A 193 24.31 -5.11 -20.03
CA ALA A 193 23.84 -6.45 -19.67
C ALA A 193 23.78 -6.68 -18.15
N GLY A 194 24.56 -5.93 -17.37
CA GLY A 194 24.54 -6.00 -15.92
C GLY A 194 23.32 -5.32 -15.32
N ALA A 195 22.89 -5.79 -14.15
CA ALA A 195 21.91 -5.07 -13.34
C ALA A 195 22.45 -3.66 -13.00
N TRP A 196 21.59 -2.66 -13.12
CA TRP A 196 21.92 -1.28 -12.77
C TRP A 196 22.08 -1.14 -11.26
N SER A 197 21.15 -1.72 -10.51
CA SER A 197 21.09 -1.48 -9.08
C SER A 197 20.40 -2.60 -8.30
N PRO A 198 21.03 -3.09 -7.22
CA PRO A 198 20.33 -3.90 -6.24
C PRO A 198 19.36 -3.05 -5.42
N ASN A 199 18.25 -3.64 -5.03
CA ASN A 199 17.23 -2.95 -4.26
C ASN A 199 16.59 -3.84 -3.19
N THR A 200 16.05 -3.20 -2.17
CA THR A 200 15.34 -3.86 -1.07
C THR A 200 13.99 -3.21 -0.86
N LEU A 201 13.00 -4.03 -0.53
CA LEU A 201 11.64 -3.59 -0.25
C LEU A 201 11.30 -3.89 1.21
N LYS A 202 10.57 -2.99 1.86
CA LYS A 202 9.87 -3.22 3.12
C LYS A 202 8.47 -2.62 2.97
N VAL A 203 7.43 -3.41 2.90
CA VAL A 203 6.04 -2.93 2.80
C VAL A 203 5.15 -3.61 3.82
N ASP A 204 4.01 -2.98 4.12
CA ASP A 204 3.02 -3.37 5.12
C ASP A 204 2.19 -4.62 4.74
N CYS A 205 2.28 -5.07 3.49
CA CYS A 205 1.50 -6.17 2.94
C CYS A 205 2.36 -7.17 2.16
N GLU A 206 1.85 -8.39 2.00
CA GLU A 206 2.44 -9.42 1.13
C GLU A 206 1.76 -9.39 -0.23
N GLY A 207 2.48 -9.73 -1.29
CA GLY A 207 1.91 -9.74 -2.63
C GLY A 207 2.94 -9.82 -3.73
N ARG A 208 2.48 -9.64 -4.97
CA ARG A 208 3.31 -9.57 -6.16
C ARG A 208 3.28 -8.15 -6.70
N PHE A 209 4.45 -7.53 -6.79
CA PHE A 209 4.57 -6.12 -7.11
C PHE A 209 5.49 -5.92 -8.30
N LYS A 210 5.12 -4.97 -9.16
CA LYS A 210 5.97 -4.41 -10.20
C LYS A 210 6.31 -2.98 -9.80
N LEU A 211 7.58 -2.77 -9.47
CA LEU A 211 8.13 -1.48 -9.08
C LEU A 211 8.87 -0.90 -10.28
N CYS A 212 8.55 0.33 -10.65
CA CYS A 212 9.22 1.05 -11.71
C CYS A 212 9.86 2.34 -11.20
N TYR A 213 11.06 2.62 -11.70
CA TYR A 213 11.81 3.83 -11.45
C TYR A 213 11.94 4.60 -12.76
N THR A 214 11.41 5.82 -12.81
CA THR A 214 11.47 6.68 -14.00
C THR A 214 12.36 7.88 -13.73
N ILE A 215 13.38 8.09 -14.57
CA ILE A 215 14.23 9.30 -14.50
C ILE A 215 13.59 10.38 -15.36
N LYS A 216 13.40 11.57 -14.79
CA LYS A 216 12.77 12.71 -15.45
C LYS A 216 13.63 13.98 -15.33
N ALA A 217 13.57 14.82 -16.36
CA ALA A 217 14.07 16.19 -16.31
C ALA A 217 12.91 17.14 -15.96
N GLY A 218 13.01 17.79 -14.80
CA GLY A 218 11.98 18.65 -14.20
C GLY A 218 12.21 18.85 -12.70
N ASP A 219 11.28 19.49 -12.00
CA ASP A 219 11.36 19.73 -10.56
C ASP A 219 10.57 18.67 -9.77
N ALA A 220 11.26 17.88 -8.94
CA ALA A 220 10.64 16.87 -8.07
C ALA A 220 9.53 17.43 -7.17
N LYS A 221 9.66 18.69 -6.74
CA LYS A 221 8.70 19.36 -5.85
C LYS A 221 7.47 19.87 -6.59
N ASN A 222 7.58 20.10 -7.89
CA ASN A 222 6.50 20.62 -8.73
C ASN A 222 6.46 19.88 -10.08
N PRO A 223 6.20 18.56 -10.07
CA PRO A 223 6.26 17.73 -11.27
C PRO A 223 5.19 18.15 -12.27
N GLN A 224 5.58 18.26 -13.53
CA GLN A 224 4.68 18.64 -14.61
C GLN A 224 4.42 17.46 -15.56
N PRO A 225 3.24 17.36 -16.17
CA PRO A 225 2.99 16.38 -17.24
C PRO A 225 3.93 16.55 -18.45
N SER A 226 4.52 17.74 -18.62
CA SER A 226 5.49 18.06 -19.67
C SER A 226 6.95 17.75 -19.28
N ASP A 227 7.19 17.24 -18.07
CA ASP A 227 8.52 16.82 -17.64
C ASP A 227 9.00 15.70 -18.56
N CYS A 228 10.23 15.84 -19.02
CA CYS A 228 10.75 14.91 -19.99
C CYS A 228 11.15 13.60 -19.29
N SER A 229 10.59 12.48 -19.73
CA SER A 229 10.94 11.15 -19.22
C SER A 229 12.09 10.57 -20.02
N LEU A 230 13.20 10.31 -19.34
CA LEU A 230 14.43 9.81 -19.94
C LEU A 230 14.38 8.30 -20.12
N SER A 231 14.07 7.57 -19.05
CA SER A 231 13.98 6.12 -19.04
C SER A 231 13.11 5.65 -17.89
N THR A 232 12.44 4.52 -18.07
CA THR A 232 11.67 3.81 -17.04
C THR A 232 12.21 2.40 -16.94
N VAL A 233 12.61 2.02 -15.73
CA VAL A 233 13.18 0.71 -15.43
C VAL A 233 12.27 0.02 -14.43
N CYS A 234 11.84 -1.20 -14.73
CA CYS A 234 10.95 -1.94 -13.86
C CYS A 234 11.59 -3.24 -13.38
N THR A 235 11.23 -3.63 -12.16
CA THR A 235 11.48 -4.95 -11.59
C THR A 235 10.16 -5.50 -11.05
N GLU A 236 10.00 -6.82 -11.08
CA GLU A 236 8.79 -7.50 -10.63
C GLU A 236 9.18 -8.72 -9.80
N GLY A 237 8.51 -8.89 -8.66
CA GLY A 237 8.77 -9.99 -7.75
C GLY A 237 7.69 -10.17 -6.70
N ASP A 238 7.74 -11.33 -6.04
CA ASP A 238 6.90 -11.66 -4.91
C ASP A 238 7.56 -11.16 -3.62
N TYR A 239 6.79 -10.47 -2.79
CA TYR A 239 7.20 -10.01 -1.47
C TYR A 239 6.45 -10.82 -0.41
N LEU A 240 7.22 -11.61 0.35
CA LEU A 240 6.70 -12.77 1.08
C LEU A 240 6.42 -12.48 2.54
N GLU A 241 7.17 -11.56 3.15
CA GLU A 241 7.04 -11.26 4.58
C GLU A 241 6.70 -9.79 4.85
N LYS A 242 5.47 -9.50 5.29
CA LYS A 242 5.08 -8.13 5.66
C LYS A 242 6.01 -7.49 6.69
N ASN A 243 6.26 -6.19 6.54
CA ASN A 243 7.07 -5.36 7.43
C ASN A 243 8.54 -5.79 7.64
N LYS A 244 9.08 -6.68 6.80
CA LYS A 244 10.47 -7.11 6.85
C LYS A 244 11.23 -6.69 5.60
N VAL A 245 12.41 -6.11 5.81
CA VAL A 245 13.32 -5.77 4.70
C VAL A 245 13.69 -7.06 3.98
N GLN A 246 13.35 -7.13 2.69
CA GLN A 246 13.67 -8.24 1.80
C GLN A 246 14.40 -7.71 0.58
N ALA A 247 15.36 -8.51 0.09
CA ALA A 247 15.91 -8.27 -1.24
C ALA A 247 14.79 -8.39 -2.27
N PHE A 248 14.79 -7.50 -3.26
CA PHE A 248 13.84 -7.52 -4.36
C PHE A 248 14.61 -7.57 -5.67
N PRO A 249 14.06 -8.13 -6.77
CA PRO A 249 14.88 -8.38 -7.95
C PRO A 249 15.52 -7.09 -8.47
N ASP A 250 16.79 -7.18 -8.85
CA ASP A 250 17.59 -6.01 -9.21
C ASP A 250 16.98 -5.24 -10.39
N LEU A 251 17.21 -3.93 -10.41
CA LEU A 251 16.83 -3.11 -11.55
C LEU A 251 17.75 -3.43 -12.73
N PRO A 252 17.23 -3.78 -13.91
CA PRO A 252 18.06 -4.04 -15.07
C PRO A 252 18.78 -2.77 -15.57
N GLY A 253 19.85 -2.98 -16.33
CA GLY A 253 20.50 -1.90 -17.07
C GLY A 253 19.53 -1.20 -18.03
N TRP A 254 19.80 0.07 -18.34
CA TRP A 254 19.00 0.85 -19.29
C TRP A 254 19.87 1.79 -20.13
N TYR A 255 19.29 2.21 -21.25
CA TYR A 255 19.86 3.17 -22.19
C TYR A 255 18.73 4.05 -22.73
N SER A 256 19.02 5.33 -22.96
CA SER A 256 18.10 6.28 -23.55
C SER A 256 18.82 7.14 -24.59
N ASN A 257 18.23 7.20 -25.79
CA ASN A 257 18.63 8.07 -26.90
C ASN A 257 17.71 9.29 -27.04
N ASN A 258 16.93 9.62 -26.00
CA ASN A 258 16.07 10.81 -26.00
C ASN A 258 16.93 12.07 -25.88
N SER A 259 17.50 12.50 -27.01
CA SER A 259 18.49 13.57 -27.07
C SER A 259 17.95 14.89 -26.54
N ASP A 260 16.65 15.16 -26.73
CA ASP A 260 16.04 16.41 -26.29
C ASP A 260 15.91 16.45 -24.76
N CYS A 261 15.59 15.32 -24.14
CA CYS A 261 15.65 15.15 -22.68
C CYS A 261 17.05 15.39 -22.14
N VAL A 262 18.04 14.74 -22.75
CA VAL A 262 19.42 14.81 -22.31
C VAL A 262 19.98 16.22 -22.51
N LYS A 263 19.60 16.94 -23.57
CA LYS A 263 19.93 18.36 -23.77
C LYS A 263 19.33 19.23 -22.68
N LYS A 264 18.06 19.04 -22.30
CA LYS A 264 17.45 19.78 -21.17
C LYS A 264 18.28 19.63 -19.90
N ILE A 265 18.83 18.45 -19.68
CA ILE A 265 19.68 18.15 -18.51
C ILE A 265 21.08 18.78 -18.65
N LEU A 266 21.80 18.47 -19.73
CA LEU A 266 23.21 18.84 -19.90
C LEU A 266 23.41 20.30 -20.28
N VAL A 267 22.55 20.82 -21.17
CA VAL A 267 22.64 22.16 -21.76
C VAL A 267 21.80 23.15 -20.97
N ASP A 268 20.50 22.86 -20.80
CA ASP A 268 19.58 23.80 -20.15
C ASP A 268 19.65 23.75 -18.62
N LYS A 269 20.47 22.84 -18.07
CA LYS A 269 20.66 22.62 -16.62
C LYS A 269 19.36 22.39 -15.87
N SER A 270 18.40 21.72 -16.53
CA SER A 270 17.14 21.32 -15.89
C SER A 270 17.43 20.39 -14.70
N PRO A 271 16.74 20.56 -13.56
CA PRO A 271 16.84 19.61 -12.47
C PRO A 271 16.40 18.22 -12.92
N ILE A 272 16.91 17.20 -12.23
CA ILE A 272 16.63 15.79 -12.53
C ILE A 272 15.95 15.20 -11.30
N TYR A 273 14.97 14.34 -11.50
CA TYR A 273 14.37 13.58 -10.42
C TYR A 273 14.03 12.16 -10.84
N GLY A 274 14.01 11.26 -9.87
CA GLY A 274 13.49 9.91 -10.00
C GLY A 274 12.05 9.86 -9.52
N GLU A 275 11.18 9.21 -10.26
CA GLU A 275 9.81 8.92 -9.88
C GLU A 275 9.66 7.43 -9.64
N MET A 276 9.20 7.07 -8.45
CA MET A 276 9.02 5.68 -8.01
C MET A 276 7.54 5.35 -8.09
N THR A 277 7.21 4.29 -8.83
CA THR A 277 5.84 3.84 -9.04
C THR A 277 5.68 2.36 -8.72
N VAL A 278 4.50 1.99 -8.23
CA VAL A 278 4.12 0.60 -8.00
C VAL A 278 2.83 0.25 -8.74
N ILE A 279 2.76 -0.96 -9.24
CA ILE A 279 1.51 -1.64 -9.59
C ILE A 279 1.59 -3.09 -9.10
N GLY A 280 0.49 -3.67 -8.63
CA GLY A 280 0.52 -5.06 -8.21
C GLY A 280 -0.75 -5.54 -7.54
N GLN A 281 -0.65 -6.70 -6.90
CA GLN A 281 -1.74 -7.31 -6.16
C GLN A 281 -1.25 -7.91 -4.84
N SER A 282 -1.99 -7.70 -3.76
CA SER A 282 -1.73 -8.35 -2.47
C SER A 282 -2.06 -9.85 -2.53
N VAL A 283 -1.57 -10.62 -1.56
CA VAL A 283 -2.00 -12.02 -1.36
C VAL A 283 -3.49 -12.17 -1.03
N PHE A 284 -4.17 -11.06 -0.72
CA PHE A 284 -5.59 -10.97 -0.43
C PHE A 284 -6.41 -10.34 -1.56
N CYS A 285 -5.84 -10.36 -2.77
CA CYS A 285 -6.44 -9.85 -4.00
C CYS A 285 -6.64 -8.33 -4.07
N ASP A 286 -6.12 -7.56 -3.12
CA ASP A 286 -6.19 -6.10 -3.15
C ASP A 286 -5.31 -5.57 -4.28
N LYS A 287 -5.90 -4.80 -5.19
CA LYS A 287 -5.14 -4.16 -6.26
C LYS A 287 -4.40 -2.94 -5.74
N ILE A 288 -3.13 -2.84 -6.09
CA ILE A 288 -2.27 -1.70 -5.80
C ILE A 288 -2.16 -0.89 -7.08
N GLU A 289 -3.17 -0.08 -7.35
CA GLU A 289 -3.25 0.79 -8.52
C GLU A 289 -4.09 2.02 -8.19
N LYS A 290 -3.84 3.12 -8.92
CA LYS A 290 -4.68 4.33 -8.83
C LYS A 290 -5.35 4.54 -10.17
N ASN A 291 -6.67 4.34 -10.23
CA ASN A 291 -7.47 4.41 -11.46
C ASN A 291 -6.99 3.48 -12.58
N GLY A 292 -6.57 2.26 -12.26
CA GLY A 292 -6.03 1.30 -13.24
C GLY A 292 -4.62 1.62 -13.74
N ALA A 293 -3.96 2.61 -13.15
CA ALA A 293 -2.60 3.03 -13.49
C ALA A 293 -1.64 2.83 -12.32
N SER A 294 -0.34 2.82 -12.62
CA SER A 294 0.71 2.75 -11.62
C SER A 294 0.61 3.91 -10.63
N PHE A 295 0.69 3.58 -9.35
CA PHE A 295 0.64 4.54 -8.25
C PHE A 295 2.03 5.15 -8.03
N VAL A 296 2.15 6.47 -8.20
CA VAL A 296 3.36 7.22 -7.85
C VAL A 296 3.36 7.47 -6.35
N PHE A 297 4.35 6.92 -5.64
CA PHE A 297 4.44 7.04 -4.18
C PHE A 297 5.58 7.92 -3.72
N HIS A 298 6.66 8.04 -4.50
CA HIS A 298 7.80 8.85 -4.12
C HIS A 298 8.48 9.51 -5.30
N ARG A 299 9.05 10.70 -5.05
CA ARG A 299 9.90 11.42 -6.01
C ARG A 299 11.18 11.87 -5.31
N LEU A 300 12.31 11.52 -5.89
CA LEU A 300 13.63 11.81 -5.36
C LEU A 300 14.35 12.81 -6.27
N PRO A 301 14.68 14.03 -5.79
CA PRO A 301 15.55 14.92 -6.56
C PRO A 301 16.96 14.34 -6.64
N TYR A 302 17.57 14.42 -7.82
CA TYR A 302 18.99 14.14 -7.99
C TYR A 302 19.81 15.37 -7.61
N CYS A 303 21.06 15.11 -7.23
CA CYS A 303 22.11 16.11 -7.11
C CYS A 303 22.33 16.84 -8.44
N ALA A 304 22.73 18.11 -8.35
CA ALA A 304 23.22 18.82 -9.52
C ALA A 304 24.47 18.12 -10.08
N LEU A 305 24.61 18.08 -11.40
CA LEU A 305 25.68 17.33 -12.07
C LEU A 305 27.09 17.86 -11.78
N ASP A 306 27.20 19.11 -11.37
CA ASP A 306 28.44 19.79 -11.00
C ASP A 306 28.77 19.66 -9.50
N ASP A 307 27.83 19.17 -8.68
CA ASP A 307 28.02 18.98 -7.25
C ASP A 307 28.67 17.61 -6.95
N LYS A 308 29.99 17.61 -6.78
CA LYS A 308 30.78 16.42 -6.43
C LYS A 308 30.59 15.97 -4.97
N THR A 309 29.95 16.76 -4.12
CA THR A 309 29.77 16.46 -2.70
C THR A 309 28.46 15.74 -2.41
N CYS A 310 27.53 15.79 -3.35
CA CYS A 310 26.21 15.21 -3.21
C CYS A 310 26.19 13.76 -3.70
N GLN A 311 25.75 12.83 -2.84
CA GLN A 311 25.63 11.41 -3.17
C GLN A 311 24.22 11.10 -3.67
N ASN A 312 24.11 10.66 -4.93
CA ASN A 312 22.85 10.17 -5.48
C ASN A 312 22.57 8.75 -4.98
N SER A 313 21.85 8.66 -3.85
CA SER A 313 21.25 7.41 -3.37
C SER A 313 19.75 7.63 -3.16
N GLY A 314 18.92 6.62 -3.47
CA GLY A 314 17.47 6.76 -3.35
C GLY A 314 16.86 5.77 -2.37
N ALA A 315 16.27 6.30 -1.31
CA ALA A 315 15.29 5.58 -0.50
C ALA A 315 13.96 6.32 -0.62
N GLY A 316 12.95 5.65 -1.15
CA GLY A 316 11.58 6.16 -1.16
C GLY A 316 10.80 5.54 -0.02
N GLN A 317 10.19 6.37 0.82
CA GLN A 317 9.20 5.92 1.81
C GLN A 317 7.80 6.02 1.21
N PHE A 318 6.94 5.06 1.53
CA PHE A 318 5.51 5.07 1.19
C PHE A 318 4.74 5.88 2.25
#